data_AF-A0A7C5GEQ9-F1
#
_entry.id   AF-A0A7C5GEQ9-F1
#
_cell.length_a   1.000
_cell.length_b   1.000
_cell.length_c   1.000
_cell.angle_alpha   90.00
_cell.angle_beta   90.00
_cell.angle_gamma   90.00
#
_symmetry.space_group_name_H-M   'P 1'
#
loop_
_entity.id
_entity.type
_entity.pdbx_description
1 polymer ?
#
loop_
_entity_poly.entity_id
_entity_poly.type
_entity_poly.pdbx_seq_one_letter_code
_entity_poly.pdbx_strand_id
1 'polypeptide(L)'
;MKKNNQISFRAVNPDIDFTLFSGDKISIENQIYLYRGYKAWINLAELLQCRLLTPIKIDNTIVELSFQKLNTNNSFHNLKITDKTEKYGANSQFFSINKNEEPTFLWAYKRALNSVKIENRTDILNLGINRGDEFELIPNRNKNRLVGIDHSQSALDIARNRFTSDKYHFIREDI
;
A
#
# COMPACT_ATOMS: atom_id res chain seq x y z
N MET A 1 -24.92 19.33 6.98
CA MET A 1 -24.20 19.72 8.21
C MET A 1 -22.73 19.27 8.08
N LYS A 2 -21.79 20.20 7.78
CA LYS A 2 -20.34 19.92 7.65
C LYS A 2 -19.67 19.74 9.02
N LYS A 3 -20.16 18.81 9.84
CA LYS A 3 -19.41 18.36 11.01
C LYS A 3 -18.75 17.05 10.60
N ASN A 4 -17.41 17.04 10.51
CA ASN A 4 -16.53 15.86 10.47
C ASN A 4 -15.89 15.40 9.15
N ASN A 5 -15.64 16.25 8.13
CA ASN A 5 -14.88 15.83 6.91
C ASN A 5 -15.32 14.47 6.32
N GLN A 6 -16.59 14.12 6.55
CA GLN A 6 -17.16 12.81 6.29
C GLN A 6 -18.49 13.03 5.58
N ILE A 7 -18.76 12.17 4.61
CA ILE A 7 -20.03 12.08 3.92
C ILE A 7 -20.52 10.65 3.98
N SER A 8 -21.79 10.47 4.30
CA SER A 8 -22.45 9.17 4.37
C SER A 8 -23.63 9.17 3.41
N PHE A 9 -23.81 8.06 2.70
CA PHE A 9 -24.90 7.87 1.76
C PHE A 9 -25.27 6.40 1.65
N ARG A 10 -26.49 6.13 1.21
CA ARG A 10 -27.01 4.78 1.00
C ARG A 10 -26.68 4.30 -0.41
N ALA A 11 -26.29 3.04 -0.52
CA ALA A 11 -26.04 2.35 -1.78
C ALA A 11 -26.65 0.94 -1.73
N VAL A 12 -26.90 0.36 -2.91
CA VAL A 12 -27.22 -1.07 -3.01
C VAL A 12 -26.10 -1.86 -2.36
N ASN A 13 -26.47 -2.82 -1.51
CA ASN A 13 -25.57 -3.76 -0.88
C ASN A 13 -24.75 -4.50 -1.96
N PRO A 14 -23.42 -4.32 -2.01
CA PRO A 14 -22.58 -5.02 -2.99
C PRO A 14 -22.65 -6.55 -2.91
N ASP A 15 -23.10 -7.10 -1.77
CA ASP A 15 -23.25 -8.54 -1.54
C ASP A 15 -24.68 -9.05 -1.83
N ILE A 16 -25.55 -8.25 -2.47
CA ILE A 16 -26.93 -8.64 -2.77
C ILE A 16 -27.02 -9.84 -3.73
N ASP A 17 -26.11 -9.90 -4.70
CA ASP A 17 -26.04 -10.96 -5.72
C ASP A 17 -24.62 -10.99 -6.30
N PHE A 18 -23.97 -12.15 -6.25
CA PHE A 18 -22.58 -12.35 -6.69
C PHE A 18 -22.42 -12.53 -8.20
N THR A 19 -23.52 -12.55 -8.95
CA THR A 19 -23.52 -12.64 -10.42
C THR A 19 -23.54 -11.28 -11.11
N LEU A 20 -23.79 -10.20 -10.37
CA LEU A 20 -23.90 -8.85 -10.91
C LEU A 20 -22.53 -8.20 -11.14
N PHE A 21 -22.45 -7.44 -12.24
CA PHE A 21 -21.32 -6.61 -12.60
C PHE A 21 -21.64 -5.13 -12.38
N SER A 22 -20.60 -4.33 -12.13
CA SER A 22 -20.78 -2.88 -11.93
C SER A 22 -21.45 -2.24 -13.15
N GLY A 23 -22.59 -1.58 -12.92
CA GLY A 23 -23.43 -1.01 -13.98
C GLY A 23 -24.71 -1.80 -14.26
N ASP A 24 -24.83 -3.04 -13.78
CA ASP A 24 -26.06 -3.82 -13.91
C ASP A 24 -27.22 -3.15 -13.18
N LYS A 25 -28.42 -3.30 -13.75
CA LYS A 25 -29.65 -2.77 -13.18
C LYS A 25 -30.29 -3.81 -12.26
N ILE A 26 -30.65 -3.40 -11.06
CA ILE A 26 -31.39 -4.23 -10.11
C ILE A 26 -32.70 -3.52 -9.71
N SER A 27 -33.78 -4.28 -9.60
CA SER A 27 -35.08 -3.77 -9.14
C SER A 27 -35.28 -4.13 -7.67
N ILE A 28 -35.42 -3.12 -6.82
CA ILE A 28 -35.70 -3.25 -5.39
C ILE A 28 -36.91 -2.36 -5.10
N GLU A 29 -37.98 -2.92 -4.53
CA GLU A 29 -39.21 -2.17 -4.19
C GLU A 29 -39.76 -1.32 -5.36
N ASN A 30 -39.79 -1.88 -6.57
CA ASN A 30 -40.20 -1.19 -7.81
C ASN A 30 -39.33 0.01 -8.23
N GLN A 31 -38.16 0.19 -7.62
CA GLN A 31 -37.17 1.17 -8.03
C GLN A 31 -35.96 0.48 -8.66
N ILE A 32 -35.48 1.05 -9.78
CA ILE A 32 -34.31 0.56 -10.49
C ILE A 32 -33.05 1.25 -9.95
N TYR A 33 -32.07 0.46 -9.55
CA TYR A 33 -30.76 0.91 -9.09
C TYR A 33 -29.66 0.40 -10.03
N LEU A 34 -28.50 1.07 -9.99
CA LEU A 34 -27.27 0.61 -10.63
C LEU A 34 -26.37 -0.04 -9.59
N TYR A 35 -26.09 -1.33 -9.77
CA TYR A 35 -25.20 -2.10 -8.93
C TYR A 35 -23.74 -1.64 -9.08
N ARG A 36 -22.99 -1.62 -7.96
CA ARG A 36 -21.55 -1.37 -7.90
C ARG A 36 -20.93 -2.21 -6.80
N GLY A 37 -19.92 -3.00 -7.14
CA GLY A 37 -19.15 -3.78 -6.19
C GLY A 37 -18.27 -2.92 -5.26
N TYR A 38 -17.81 -3.46 -4.13
CA TYR A 38 -16.97 -2.72 -3.17
C TYR A 38 -15.70 -2.13 -3.79
N LYS A 39 -15.08 -2.81 -4.76
CA LYS A 39 -13.91 -2.28 -5.47
C LYS A 39 -14.19 -0.92 -6.15
N ALA A 40 -15.37 -0.74 -6.73
CA ALA A 40 -15.73 0.53 -7.36
C ALA A 40 -15.82 1.66 -6.32
N TRP A 41 -16.36 1.36 -5.13
CA TRP A 41 -16.45 2.32 -4.03
C TRP A 41 -15.08 2.66 -3.42
N ILE A 42 -14.20 1.67 -3.28
CA ILE A 42 -12.82 1.88 -2.83
C ILE A 42 -12.05 2.76 -3.84
N ASN A 43 -12.11 2.43 -5.13
CA ASN A 43 -11.48 3.23 -6.18
C ASN A 43 -12.01 4.68 -6.18
N LEU A 44 -13.33 4.88 -5.98
CA LEU A 44 -13.90 6.22 -5.87
C LEU A 44 -13.37 6.95 -4.64
N ALA A 45 -13.22 6.27 -3.49
CA ALA A 45 -12.63 6.86 -2.30
C ALA A 45 -11.19 7.31 -2.55
N GLU A 46 -10.37 6.49 -3.21
CA GLU A 46 -8.99 6.83 -3.59
C GLU A 46 -8.93 8.07 -4.49
N LEU A 47 -9.75 8.13 -5.55
CA LEU A 47 -9.84 9.27 -6.46
C LEU A 47 -10.23 10.57 -5.73
N LEU A 48 -11.06 10.46 -4.69
CA LEU A 48 -11.52 11.59 -3.87
C LEU A 48 -10.59 11.90 -2.68
N GLN A 49 -9.46 11.21 -2.55
CA GLN A 49 -8.55 11.32 -1.40
C GLN A 49 -9.27 11.09 -0.06
N CYS A 50 -10.13 10.07 -0.04
CA CYS A 50 -10.87 9.61 1.11
C CYS A 50 -10.47 8.17 1.47
N ARG A 51 -10.68 7.81 2.73
CA ARG A 51 -10.82 6.39 3.10
C ARG A 51 -12.31 6.03 3.13
N LEU A 52 -12.63 4.83 2.69
CA LEU A 52 -13.93 4.20 2.94
C LEU A 52 -13.92 3.66 4.38
N LEU A 53 -14.83 4.14 5.23
CA LEU A 53 -15.06 3.56 6.55
C LEU A 53 -15.83 2.24 6.41
N THR A 54 -15.76 1.40 7.44
CA THR A 54 -16.50 0.14 7.49
C THR A 54 -17.97 0.37 7.13
N PRO A 55 -18.47 -0.21 6.03
CA PRO A 55 -19.87 -0.10 5.64
C PRO A 55 -20.80 -0.61 6.74
N ILE A 56 -21.91 0.10 6.95
CA ILE A 56 -22.96 -0.31 7.91
C ILE A 56 -24.10 -0.93 7.12
N LYS A 57 -24.44 -2.18 7.41
CA LYS A 57 -25.59 -2.84 6.80
C LYS A 57 -26.87 -2.27 7.39
N ILE A 58 -27.74 -1.71 6.55
CA ILE A 58 -29.06 -1.20 6.97
C ILE A 58 -30.08 -2.34 6.89
N ASP A 59 -30.07 -3.07 5.79
CA ASP A 59 -30.86 -4.28 5.56
C ASP A 59 -30.14 -5.19 4.53
N ASN A 60 -30.83 -6.21 4.00
CA ASN A 60 -30.22 -7.14 3.03
C ASN A 60 -29.93 -6.50 1.66
N THR A 61 -30.58 -5.40 1.34
CA THR A 61 -30.54 -4.72 0.04
C THR A 61 -29.75 -3.43 0.05
N ILE A 62 -29.63 -2.76 1.20
CA ILE A 62 -28.99 -1.45 1.33
C ILE A 62 -27.87 -1.47 2.39
N VAL A 63 -26.77 -0.81 2.05
CA VAL A 63 -25.67 -0.45 2.96
C VAL A 63 -25.50 1.05 3.03
N GLU A 64 -25.08 1.55 4.18
CA GLU A 64 -24.57 2.91 4.33
C GLU A 64 -23.05 2.90 4.14
N LEU A 65 -22.59 3.68 3.17
CA LEU A 65 -21.17 3.92 2.91
C LEU A 65 -20.80 5.27 3.48
N SER A 66 -19.66 5.32 4.17
CA SER A 66 -19.14 6.55 4.77
C SER A 66 -17.72 6.82 4.27
N PHE A 67 -17.52 7.96 3.62
CA PHE A 67 -16.22 8.39 3.12
C PHE A 67 -15.67 9.46 4.06
N GLN A 68 -14.44 9.27 4.54
CA GLN A 68 -13.75 10.24 5.36
C GLN A 68 -12.56 10.81 4.59
N LYS A 69 -12.52 12.14 4.43
CA LYS A 69 -11.41 12.83 3.75
C LYS A 69 -10.10 12.59 4.50
N LEU A 70 -9.05 12.24 3.78
CA LEU A 70 -7.73 12.06 4.35
C LEU A 70 -7.17 13.42 4.82
N ASN A 71 -6.50 13.42 5.97
CA ASN A 71 -5.78 14.60 6.45
C ASN A 71 -4.43 14.71 5.72
N THR A 72 -4.37 15.57 4.70
CA THR A 72 -3.14 15.81 3.92
C THR A 72 -2.13 16.71 4.61
N ASN A 73 -2.52 17.40 5.70
CA ASN A 73 -1.62 18.30 6.42
C ASN A 73 -0.55 17.54 7.22
N ASN A 74 -0.83 16.30 7.60
CA ASN A 74 0.11 15.41 8.30
C ASN A 74 0.81 14.42 7.35
N SER A 75 1.02 14.82 6.09
CA SER A 75 1.75 13.99 5.13
C SER A 75 3.25 14.13 5.35
N PHE A 76 4.00 13.03 5.28
CA PHE A 76 5.47 13.04 5.28
C PHE A 76 6.07 13.86 4.13
N HIS A 77 5.29 14.17 3.08
CA HIS A 77 5.71 15.08 2.02
C HIS A 77 5.76 16.55 2.46
N ASN A 78 5.00 16.93 3.49
CA ASN A 78 4.86 18.31 3.97
C ASN A 78 5.66 18.59 5.25
N LEU A 79 6.38 17.58 5.77
CA LEU A 79 7.24 17.75 6.94
C LEU A 79 8.42 18.64 6.60
N LYS A 80 8.63 19.69 7.39
CA LYS A 80 9.86 20.49 7.37
C LYS A 80 10.97 19.66 8.01
N ILE A 81 11.80 19.05 7.19
CA ILE A 81 12.89 18.21 7.64
C ILE A 81 14.19 19.00 7.51
N THR A 82 14.96 19.06 8.59
CA THR A 82 16.27 19.71 8.66
C THR A 82 17.32 18.95 7.84
N ASP A 83 17.36 17.63 7.96
CA ASP A 83 18.23 16.76 7.16
C ASP A 83 17.41 16.01 6.09
N LYS A 84 17.55 16.44 4.83
CA LYS A 84 16.84 15.83 3.71
C LYS A 84 17.12 14.34 3.55
N THR A 85 18.30 13.86 3.95
CA THR A 85 18.67 12.44 3.86
C THR A 85 17.89 11.58 4.85
N GLU A 86 17.27 12.18 5.87
CA GLU A 86 16.50 11.47 6.89
C GLU A 86 14.99 11.62 6.71
N LYS A 87 14.54 12.14 5.55
CA LYS A 87 13.12 12.23 5.19
C LYS A 87 12.40 10.88 5.26
N TYR A 88 13.10 9.81 4.90
CA TYR A 88 12.61 8.43 4.91
C TYR A 88 13.34 7.56 5.94
N GLY A 89 14.13 8.17 6.82
CA GLY A 89 14.93 7.49 7.83
C GLY A 89 14.11 6.90 8.97
N ALA A 90 14.79 6.23 9.91
CA ALA A 90 14.22 5.43 10.99
C ALA A 90 13.12 6.11 11.81
N ASN A 91 13.21 7.43 12.00
CA ASN A 91 12.27 8.22 12.79
C ASN A 91 11.13 8.84 11.96
N SER A 92 11.09 8.57 10.65
CA SER A 92 10.07 9.12 9.76
C SER A 92 8.77 8.30 9.81
N GLN A 93 7.63 8.94 9.51
CA GLN A 93 6.37 8.22 9.32
C GLN A 93 6.43 7.26 8.12
N PHE A 94 7.26 7.54 7.12
CA PHE A 94 7.44 6.65 5.97
C PHE A 94 8.05 5.31 6.41
N PHE A 95 8.96 5.36 7.38
CA PHE A 95 9.63 4.18 7.90
C PHE A 95 8.69 3.19 8.63
N SER A 96 7.47 3.58 8.98
CA SER A 96 6.50 2.63 9.54
C SER A 96 5.73 1.85 8.48
N ILE A 97 5.81 2.24 7.20
CA ILE A 97 5.10 1.58 6.11
C ILE A 97 5.80 0.26 5.80
N ASN A 98 5.08 -0.87 5.92
CA ASN A 98 5.52 -2.16 5.41
C ASN A 98 4.86 -2.45 4.07
N LYS A 99 5.58 -2.19 2.97
CA LYS A 99 5.07 -2.40 1.61
C LYS A 99 4.75 -3.88 1.33
N ASN A 100 5.40 -4.80 2.04
CA ASN A 100 5.17 -6.24 1.85
C ASN A 100 3.77 -6.68 2.33
N GLU A 101 3.08 -5.85 3.13
CA GLU A 101 1.68 -6.07 3.52
C GLU A 101 0.67 -5.58 2.46
N GLU A 102 1.13 -4.85 1.43
CA GLU A 102 0.28 -4.38 0.35
C GLU A 102 0.18 -5.45 -0.75
N PRO A 103 -1.00 -6.08 -0.96
CA PRO A 103 -1.11 -7.24 -1.86
C PRO A 103 -0.70 -6.93 -3.30
N THR A 104 -1.00 -5.72 -3.78
CA THR A 104 -0.67 -5.28 -5.14
C THR A 104 0.84 -5.14 -5.34
N PHE A 105 1.55 -4.59 -4.36
CA PHE A 105 3.01 -4.51 -4.36
C PHE A 105 3.63 -5.89 -4.26
N LEU A 106 3.24 -6.67 -3.25
CA LEU A 106 3.80 -7.99 -2.98
C LEU A 106 3.66 -8.94 -4.19
N TRP A 107 2.48 -8.95 -4.80
CA TRP A 107 2.22 -9.76 -6.00
C TRP A 107 3.09 -9.32 -7.18
N ALA A 108 3.14 -8.02 -7.47
CA ALA A 108 3.91 -7.49 -8.58
C ALA A 108 5.41 -7.76 -8.40
N TYR A 109 5.94 -7.55 -7.19
CA TYR A 109 7.35 -7.77 -6.89
C TYR A 109 7.74 -9.25 -7.01
N LYS A 110 6.97 -10.17 -6.42
CA LYS A 110 7.20 -11.62 -6.57
C LYS A 110 7.16 -12.06 -8.03
N ARG A 111 6.20 -11.54 -8.80
CA ARG A 111 6.12 -11.82 -10.24
C ARG A 111 7.37 -11.31 -10.98
N ALA A 112 7.88 -10.14 -10.62
CA ALA A 112 9.10 -9.60 -11.20
C ALA A 112 10.32 -10.49 -10.90
N LEU A 113 10.50 -10.90 -9.64
CA LEU A 113 11.58 -11.81 -9.22
C LEU A 113 11.57 -13.13 -10.00
N ASN A 114 10.38 -13.73 -10.16
CA ASN A 114 10.22 -14.95 -10.96
C ASN A 114 10.54 -14.71 -12.45
N SER A 115 10.07 -13.60 -13.01
CA SER A 115 10.28 -13.29 -14.43
C SER A 115 11.77 -13.11 -14.77
N VAL A 116 12.53 -12.54 -13.84
CA VAL A 116 13.98 -12.37 -14.02
C VAL A 116 14.78 -13.61 -13.61
N LYS A 117 14.14 -14.69 -13.13
CA LYS A 117 14.79 -15.90 -12.60
C LYS A 117 15.84 -15.53 -11.55
N ILE A 118 15.39 -14.91 -10.46
CA ILE A 118 16.26 -14.34 -9.42
C ILE A 118 17.29 -15.33 -8.87
N GLU A 119 16.96 -16.62 -8.87
CA GLU A 119 17.83 -17.73 -8.47
C GLU A 119 19.09 -17.88 -9.34
N ASN A 120 19.06 -17.40 -10.59
CA ASN A 120 20.18 -17.47 -11.53
C ASN A 120 21.03 -16.19 -11.53
N ARG A 121 20.68 -15.19 -10.73
CA ARG A 121 21.45 -13.94 -10.63
C ARG A 121 22.57 -14.11 -9.64
N THR A 122 23.70 -13.46 -9.85
CA THR A 122 24.81 -13.50 -8.88
C THR A 122 24.80 -12.27 -8.01
N ASP A 123 24.46 -11.12 -8.59
CA ASP A 123 24.50 -9.82 -7.94
C ASP A 123 23.17 -9.10 -8.16
N ILE A 124 22.61 -8.55 -7.09
CA ILE A 124 21.35 -7.81 -7.12
C ILE A 124 21.57 -6.48 -6.40
N LEU A 125 21.31 -5.40 -7.13
CA LEU A 125 21.36 -4.04 -6.62
C LEU A 125 19.93 -3.54 -6.40
N ASN A 126 19.66 -3.00 -5.21
CA ASN A 126 18.41 -2.31 -4.90
C ASN A 126 18.72 -0.85 -4.53
N LEU A 127 18.12 0.08 -5.28
CA LEU A 127 18.24 1.52 -5.08
C LEU A 127 17.05 2.03 -4.27
N GLY A 128 17.32 2.70 -3.16
CA GLY A 128 16.31 3.15 -2.21
C GLY A 128 15.85 1.99 -1.32
N ILE A 129 16.80 1.16 -0.87
CA ILE A 129 16.54 -0.07 -0.13
C ILE A 129 15.91 0.17 1.26
N ASN A 130 16.07 1.37 1.81
CA ASN A 130 15.65 1.73 3.15
C ASN A 130 16.09 0.67 4.20
N ARG A 131 15.16 0.13 4.99
CA ARG A 131 15.43 -0.92 5.97
C ARG A 131 15.59 -2.34 5.40
N GLY A 132 15.50 -2.53 4.08
CA GLY A 132 15.77 -3.81 3.42
C GLY A 132 14.57 -4.74 3.22
N ASP A 133 13.33 -4.25 3.26
CA ASP A 133 12.13 -5.10 3.15
C ASP A 133 12.07 -5.92 1.86
N GLU A 134 12.54 -5.36 0.75
CA GLU A 134 12.57 -6.03 -0.54
C GLU A 134 13.53 -7.24 -0.57
N PHE A 135 14.54 -7.27 0.30
CA PHE A 135 15.45 -8.41 0.45
C PHE A 135 14.82 -9.58 1.23
N GLU A 136 13.83 -9.34 2.08
CA GLU A 136 13.11 -10.43 2.79
C GLU A 136 12.42 -11.39 1.81
N LEU A 137 12.01 -10.87 0.67
CA LEU A 137 11.30 -11.62 -0.36
C LEU A 137 12.25 -12.41 -1.28
N ILE A 138 13.57 -12.24 -1.15
CA ILE A 138 14.57 -12.99 -1.90
C ILE A 138 14.96 -14.24 -1.08
N PRO A 139 14.75 -15.47 -1.60
CA PRO A 139 15.01 -16.68 -0.84
C PRO A 139 16.45 -16.78 -0.31
N ASN A 140 16.59 -17.10 0.97
CA ASN A 140 17.90 -17.15 1.62
C ASN A 140 18.86 -18.17 1.02
N ARG A 141 18.33 -19.26 0.45
CA ARG A 141 19.09 -20.31 -0.25
C ARG A 141 19.84 -19.81 -1.49
N ASN A 142 19.44 -18.67 -2.03
CA ASN A 142 20.13 -18.11 -3.17
C ASN A 142 21.47 -17.52 -2.70
N LYS A 143 22.55 -17.86 -3.40
CA LYS A 143 23.90 -17.34 -3.15
C LYS A 143 24.11 -15.95 -3.75
N ASN A 144 23.03 -15.19 -3.98
CA ASN A 144 23.14 -13.86 -4.54
C ASN A 144 23.89 -12.95 -3.56
N ARG A 145 24.79 -12.12 -4.08
CA ARG A 145 25.25 -10.91 -3.42
C ARG A 145 24.18 -9.84 -3.54
N LEU A 146 23.72 -9.32 -2.41
CA LEU A 146 22.61 -8.37 -2.30
C LEU A 146 23.15 -7.02 -1.83
N VAL A 147 23.11 -6.02 -2.70
CA VAL A 147 23.61 -4.67 -2.42
C VAL A 147 22.43 -3.72 -2.34
N GLY A 148 22.22 -3.11 -1.19
CA GLY A 148 21.22 -2.09 -0.96
C GLY A 148 21.87 -0.71 -0.85
N ILE A 149 21.35 0.27 -1.58
CA ILE A 149 21.77 1.67 -1.51
C ILE A 149 20.64 2.53 -0.98
N ASP A 150 20.93 3.40 -0.03
CA ASP A 150 20.01 4.43 0.46
C ASP A 150 20.81 5.63 0.99
N HIS A 151 20.26 6.84 0.93
CA HIS A 151 20.94 8.02 1.48
C HIS A 151 20.80 8.14 3.01
N SER A 152 19.79 7.47 3.60
CA SER A 152 19.49 7.55 5.02
C SER A 152 20.40 6.60 5.79
N GLN A 153 21.28 7.18 6.62
CA GLN A 153 22.15 6.38 7.46
C GLN A 153 21.34 5.57 8.47
N SER A 154 20.32 6.19 9.07
CA SER A 154 19.53 5.53 10.12
C SER A 154 18.72 4.34 9.59
N ALA A 155 18.21 4.42 8.36
CA ALA A 155 17.52 3.30 7.72
C ALA A 155 18.49 2.14 7.44
N LEU A 156 19.70 2.45 6.93
CA LEU A 156 20.72 1.45 6.65
C LEU A 156 21.26 0.77 7.91
N ASP A 157 21.36 1.49 9.02
CA ASP A 157 21.78 0.88 10.29
C ASP A 157 20.77 -0.19 10.76
N ILE A 158 19.48 0.08 10.59
CA ILE A 158 18.43 -0.93 10.85
C ILE A 158 18.54 -2.09 9.86
N ALA A 159 18.78 -1.82 8.57
CA ALA A 159 18.97 -2.87 7.57
C ALA A 159 20.15 -3.79 7.91
N ARG A 160 21.31 -3.23 8.30
CA ARG A 160 22.50 -3.99 8.72
C ARG A 160 22.21 -4.89 9.93
N ASN A 161 21.41 -4.41 10.88
CA ASN A 161 21.02 -5.20 12.04
C ASN A 161 20.04 -6.34 11.69
N ARG A 162 19.15 -6.14 10.71
CA ARG A 162 18.21 -7.16 10.23
C ARG A 162 18.89 -8.24 9.38
N PHE A 163 19.87 -7.84 8.58
CA PHE A 163 20.50 -8.68 7.57
C PHE A 163 22.00 -8.87 7.86
N THR A 164 22.31 -9.85 8.71
CA THR A 164 23.66 -10.05 9.27
C THR A 164 24.57 -11.00 8.49
N SER A 165 24.06 -11.65 7.45
CA SER A 165 24.87 -12.54 6.60
C SER A 165 25.77 -11.75 5.65
N ASP A 166 26.98 -12.25 5.38
CA ASP A 166 27.98 -11.62 4.51
C ASP A 166 27.54 -11.37 3.06
N LYS A 167 26.43 -11.98 2.63
CA LYS A 167 25.88 -11.73 1.29
C LYS A 167 25.18 -10.37 1.17
N TYR A 168 24.81 -9.75 2.30
CA TYR A 168 24.12 -8.46 2.32
C TYR A 168 25.13 -7.33 2.50
N HIS A 169 25.04 -6.32 1.65
CA HIS A 169 25.86 -5.13 1.70
C HIS A 169 24.99 -3.88 1.64
N PHE A 170 25.30 -2.90 2.47
CA PHE A 170 24.52 -1.67 2.58
C PHE A 170 25.44 -0.47 2.45
N ILE A 171 25.20 0.31 1.40
CA ILE A 171 26.03 1.46 1.02
C ILE A 171 25.19 2.72 1.18
N ARG A 172 25.77 3.73 1.86
CA ARG A 172 25.15 5.05 1.94
C ARG A 172 25.61 5.90 0.76
N GLU A 173 24.71 6.16 -0.18
CA GLU A 173 24.94 7.05 -1.32
C GLU A 173 23.64 7.75 -1.71
N ASP A 174 23.77 8.87 -2.41
CA ASP A 174 22.63 9.51 -3.07
C ASP A 174 22.36 8.84 -4.43
N ILE A 175 21.08 8.71 -4.79
CA ILE A 175 20.60 7.93 -5.95
C ILE A 175 19.72 8.75 -6.88
#